data_AF-A0A5C7PLQ4-F1
#
_entry.id   AF-A0A5C7PLQ4-F1
#
_cell.length_a   1.000
_cell.length_b   1.000
_cell.length_c   1.000
_cell.angle_alpha   90.00
_cell.angle_beta   90.00
_cell.angle_gamma   90.00
#
_symmetry.space_group_name_H-M   'P 1'
#
loop_
_entity.id
_entity.type
_entity.pdbx_description
1 polymer ?
#
loop_
_entity_poly.entity_id
_entity_poly.type
_entity_poly.pdbx_seq_one_letter_code
_entity_poly.pdbx_strand_id
1 'polypeptide(L)' 'MIPAISTNFIDLDVLIGQPVRVAPQLGREPVGWLVIWQDAPVQFHALPTVAGELMLMPSASARVRLVVL' A
#
# COMPACT_ATOMS: atom_id res chain seq x y z
N MET A 1 -9.49 11.11 -18.08
CA MET A 1 -10.13 10.24 -17.07
C MET A 1 -9.38 10.47 -15.77
N ILE A 2 -10.01 11.05 -14.75
CA ILE A 2 -9.36 11.23 -13.44
C ILE A 2 -9.46 9.87 -12.72
N PRO A 3 -8.35 9.26 -12.26
CA PRO A 3 -8.41 8.02 -11.49
C PRO A 3 -9.35 8.21 -10.30
N ALA A 4 -10.35 7.34 -10.16
CA ALA A 4 -11.18 7.34 -8.98
C ALA A 4 -10.31 6.89 -7.80
N ILE A 5 -9.87 7.84 -6.97
CA ILE A 5 -9.17 7.53 -5.73
C ILE A 5 -10.17 6.77 -4.86
N SER A 6 -9.93 5.48 -4.61
CA SER A 6 -10.67 4.73 -3.61
C SER A 6 -10.49 5.43 -2.28
N THR A 7 -11.52 6.05 -1.72
CA THR A 7 -11.41 6.86 -0.49
C THR A 7 -11.21 6.04 0.77
N ASN A 8 -11.23 4.70 0.68
CA ASN A 8 -10.99 3.82 1.80
C ASN A 8 -9.49 3.70 2.06
N PHE A 9 -9.06 4.26 3.19
CA PHE A 9 -7.69 4.12 3.64
C PHE A 9 -7.50 2.84 4.45
N ILE A 10 -6.26 2.36 4.46
CA ILE A 10 -5.80 1.19 5.20
C ILE A 10 -4.76 1.67 6.20
N ASP A 11 -5.00 1.42 7.49
CA ASP A 11 -4.00 1.63 8.53
C ASP A 11 -3.14 0.35 8.66
N LEU A 12 -1.82 0.52 8.64
CA LEU A 12 -0.85 -0.59 8.65
C LEU A 12 0.26 -0.29 9.65
N ASP A 13 0.62 -1.29 10.45
CA ASP A 13 1.91 -1.34 11.16
C ASP A 13 2.87 -2.15 10.30
N VAL A 14 3.88 -1.50 9.73
CA VAL A 14 4.84 -2.13 8.83
C VAL A 14 6.17 -2.37 9.54
N LEU A 15 6.84 -3.46 9.18
CA LEU A 15 8.13 -3.83 9.75
C LEU A 15 9.18 -3.92 8.65
N ILE A 16 10.35 -3.33 8.88
CA ILE A 16 11.46 -3.37 7.93
C ILE A 16 11.76 -4.80 7.45
N GLY A 17 11.89 -4.97 6.14
CA GLY A 17 12.20 -6.27 5.53
C GLY A 17 11.04 -7.27 5.51
N GLN A 18 9.86 -6.93 6.03
CA GLN A 18 8.67 -7.77 5.96
C GLN A 18 7.71 -7.27 4.88
N PRO A 19 7.47 -8.04 3.81
CA PRO A 19 6.51 -7.68 2.78
C PRO A 19 5.10 -7.55 3.36
N VAL A 20 4.40 -6.50 2.95
CA VAL A 20 3.00 -6.29 3.28
C VAL A 20 2.16 -6.59 2.04
N ARG A 21 1.18 -7.48 2.21
CA ARG A 21 0.19 -7.81 1.18
C ARG A 21 -1.05 -6.97 1.39
N VAL A 22 -1.42 -6.21 0.37
CA VAL A 22 -2.63 -5.39 0.33
C VAL A 22 -3.55 -5.99 -0.73
N ALA A 23 -4.65 -6.60 -0.29
CA ALA A 23 -5.68 -7.16 -1.16
C ALA A 23 -6.85 -6.15 -1.28
N PRO A 24 -7.00 -5.43 -2.39
CA PRO A 24 -8.12 -4.53 -2.59
C PRO A 24 -9.44 -5.33 -2.59
N GLN A 25 -10.35 -5.01 -1.67
CA GLN A 25 -11.64 -5.69 -1.52
C GLN A 25 -12.62 -5.46 -2.69
N LEU A 26 -12.23 -4.69 -3.71
CA LEU A 26 -13.14 -4.08 -4.69
C LEU A 26 -13.15 -4.76 -6.07
N GLY A 27 -12.50 -5.92 -6.24
CA GLY A 27 -12.46 -6.62 -7.53
C GLY A 27 -11.78 -5.81 -8.65
N ARG A 28 -11.02 -4.77 -8.28
CA ARG A 28 -10.19 -3.97 -9.18
C ARG A 28 -8.74 -4.27 -8.94
N GLU A 29 -8.00 -4.32 -10.04
CA GLU A 29 -6.56 -4.47 -10.01
C GLU A 29 -5.92 -3.16 -9.51
N PRO A 30 -5.06 -3.21 -8.48
CA PRO A 30 -4.40 -2.02 -7.97
C PRO A 30 -3.41 -1.49 -9.00
N VAL A 31 -3.57 -0.23 -9.40
CA VAL A 31 -2.64 0.45 -10.32
C VAL A 31 -1.55 1.21 -9.58
N GLY A 32 -1.70 1.38 -8.28
CA GLY A 32 -0.69 1.99 -7.42
C GLY A 32 -1.16 2.18 -5.98
N TRP A 33 -0.41 2.99 -5.26
CA TRP A 33 -0.74 3.37 -3.88
C TRP A 33 -0.29 4.78 -3.57
N LEU A 34 -0.91 5.34 -2.53
CA LEU A 34 -0.54 6.63 -1.97
C LEU A 34 -0.45 6.51 -0.45
N VAL A 35 0.71 6.86 0.11
CA VAL A 35 0.85 7.04 1.57
C VAL A 35 0.32 8.41 1.91
N ILE A 36 -0.75 8.47 2.71
CA ILE A 36 -1.41 9.72 3.11
C ILE A 36 -1.00 10.17 4.51
N TRP A 37 -0.40 9.29 5.31
CA TRP A 37 0.20 9.61 6.60
C TRP A 37 1.21 8.54 7.01
N GLN A 38 2.24 8.93 7.79
CA GLN A 38 3.22 8.04 8.41
C GLN A 38 3.76 8.67 9.71
N ASP A 39 4.03 7.86 10.73
CA ASP A 39 4.62 8.33 12.01
C ASP A 39 6.16 8.44 11.98
N ALA A 40 6.80 7.73 11.05
CA ALA A 40 8.24 7.75 10.82
C ALA A 40 8.53 7.73 9.31
N PRO A 41 9.71 8.22 8.87
CA PRO A 41 10.11 8.14 7.46
C PRO A 41 10.19 6.69 6.98
N VAL A 42 9.34 6.33 6.01
CA VAL A 42 9.35 5.01 5.36
C VAL A 42 9.11 5.17 3.86
N GLN A 43 9.82 4.38 3.07
CA GLN A 43 9.60 4.24 1.63
C GLN A 43 9.06 2.84 1.35
N PHE A 44 8.26 2.73 0.30
CA PHE A 44 7.75 1.44 -0.17
C PHE A 44 8.25 1.15 -1.56
N HIS A 45 8.66 -0.09 -1.78
CA HIS A 45 8.97 -0.64 -3.08
C HIS A 45 7.92 -1.69 -3.45
N ALA A 46 7.39 -1.62 -4.67
CA ALA A 46 6.52 -2.68 -5.18
C ALA A 46 7.34 -3.95 -5.41
N LEU A 47 6.80 -5.08 -4.98
CA LEU A 47 7.34 -6.41 -5.28
C LEU A 47 6.50 -7.09 -6.37
N PRO A 48 7.10 -8.01 -7.15
CA PRO A 48 6.33 -8.90 -8.01
C PRO A 48 5.27 -9.65 -7.21
N THR A 49 4.05 -9.70 -7.73
CA THR A 49 2.90 -10.35 -7.07
C THR A 49 1.91 -10.90 -8.11
N VAL A 50 0.89 -11.61 -7.66
CA VAL A 50 -0.21 -12.11 -8.51
C VAL A 50 -1.20 -10.99 -8.84
N ALA A 51 -1.92 -11.15 -9.96
CA ALA A 51 -2.92 -10.19 -10.40
C ALA A 51 -3.98 -9.92 -9.32
N GLY A 52 -4.37 -8.65 -9.17
CA GLY A 52 -5.33 -8.23 -8.15
C GLY A 52 -4.76 -8.04 -6.75
N GLU A 53 -3.45 -8.16 -6.55
CA GLU A 53 -2.79 -7.91 -5.28
C GLU A 53 -1.74 -6.81 -5.42
N LEU A 54 -1.49 -6.11 -4.31
CA LEU A 54 -0.35 -5.22 -4.18
C LEU A 54 0.56 -5.72 -3.07
N MET A 55 1.83 -5.98 -3.40
CA MET A 55 2.83 -6.39 -2.41
C MET A 55 3.89 -5.29 -2.28
N LEU A 56 4.09 -4.82 -1.05
CA LEU A 56 4.97 -3.70 -0.75
C LEU A 56 6.06 -4.11 0.23
N MET A 57 7.32 -3.75 -0.08
CA MET A 57 8.43 -3.86 0.86
C MET A 57 8.69 -2.51 1.52
N PRO A 58 8.51 -2.37 2.85
CA PRO A 58 8.89 -1.17 3.58
C PRO A 58 10.40 -1.08 3.80
N SER A 59 10.96 0.12 3.67
CA SER A 59 12.38 0.41 3.95
C SER A 59 12.69 0.56 5.44
N ALA A 60 11.67 0.72 6.29
CA ALA A 60 11.76 0.96 7.72
C ALA A 60 10.47 0.49 8.41
N SER A 61 10.50 0.35 9.75
CA SER A 61 9.29 0.09 10.53
C SER A 61 8.56 1.40 10.84
N ALA A 62 7.25 1.43 10.64
CA ALA A 62 6.41 2.62 10.85
C ALA A 62 4.94 2.24 10.94
N ARG A 63 4.12 3.12 11.51
CA ARG A 63 2.68 3.12 11.30
C ARG A 63 2.35 4.03 10.14
N VAL A 64 1.62 3.50 9.16
CA VAL A 64 1.25 4.23 7.95
C VAL A 64 -0.23 4.13 7.67
N ARG A 65 -0.72 5.13 6.93
CA ARG A 65 -2.04 5.12 6.32
C ARG A 65 -1.90 5.21 4.81
N LEU A 66 -2.50 4.26 4.12
CA LEU A 66 -2.39 4.05 2.68
C LEU A 66 -3.75 4.16 2.00
N VAL A 67 -3.79 4.67 0.77
CA VAL A 67 -4.88 4.46 -0.17
C VAL A 67 -4.38 3.64 -1.36
N VAL A 68 -5.16 2.66 -1.80
CA VAL A 68 -4.90 1.88 -3.02
C VAL A 68 -5.63 2.54 -4.19
N LEU A 69 -4.93 2.71 -5.32
CA LEU A 69 -5.44 3.33 -6.53
C LEU A 69 -5.87 2.28 -7.56
#